data_AF-A0A3L7RKV6-F1
#
_entry.id   AF-A0A3L7RKV6-F1
#
_cell.length_a   1.000
_cell.length_b   1.000
_cell.length_c   1.000
_cell.angle_alpha   90.00
_cell.angle_beta   90.00
_cell.angle_gamma   90.00
#
_symmetry.space_group_name_H-M   'P 1'
#
loop_
_entity.id
_entity.type
_entity.pdbx_description
1 polymer ?
#
loop_
_entity_poly.entity_id
_entity_poly.type
_entity_poly.pdbx_seq_one_letter_code
_entity_poly.pdbx_strand_id
1 'polypeptide(L)'
;MEASMGMKMINLFASRRSRRNRAVCSLEALESRTLLSAINVISTPGPSGSVNLNFLGTTGDDTVSIFMSEDMKVRVTGGSFKVNGQAEQSELSFDRLNNVTMNLGAGSDSGSIQNVSLNNFLINDGTTVNETNRYFVGSFTSDVQIKNVDANFKFGAVEFTLQINSGKSMSLESLAVRLKDTTSSRIMLQSFSGSALLIAGQFSVDAAAHSQSSDSVLIQASPDSVADQTRVGFQNVVRVNLGGGKDTFQMIGTVAVNGPTFIDSGDGDDQIALGNIPDQGDIVFRGVVSILTGQGIDFVESGNSFESSDRVRFKHAVAISTGDQEDMVDLRKSVFEKSLVVDVGANALNTTNLGVFIRDIQVKGLAFFRSAGRASINIEAVPDSTSPSRFGNAVVFALHSGRVTIGNELHTTPKVIFEGTHTYIGTGSTISVKFAGPILANPAKRRLIRAILE
;
A
#
# COMPACT_ATOMS: atom_id res chain seq x y z
N MET A 1 -19.60 -7.45 44.23
CA MET A 1 -19.57 -8.02 42.88
C MET A 1 -18.83 -9.34 42.96
N GLU A 2 -19.49 -10.39 42.47
CA GLU A 2 -19.05 -11.79 42.31
C GLU A 2 -17.69 -11.87 41.59
N ALA A 3 -16.73 -12.65 42.13
CA ALA A 3 -16.35 -14.02 41.70
C ALA A 3 -15.82 -14.08 40.24
N SER A 4 -14.51 -14.23 40.05
CA SER A 4 -13.79 -15.49 39.73
C SER A 4 -14.08 -16.01 38.31
N MET A 5 -13.14 -16.43 37.47
CA MET A 5 -12.09 -17.42 37.68
C MET A 5 -11.06 -17.35 36.54
N GLY A 6 -9.78 -17.39 36.87
CA GLY A 6 -8.75 -17.89 35.97
C GLY A 6 -8.24 -19.21 36.53
N MET A 7 -8.56 -20.34 35.88
CA MET A 7 -7.97 -21.64 36.18
C MET A 7 -7.00 -22.01 35.06
N LYS A 8 -5.71 -22.11 35.37
CA LYS A 8 -4.72 -22.85 34.56
C LYS A 8 -4.29 -24.07 35.35
N MET A 9 -4.49 -25.24 34.74
CA MET A 9 -4.09 -26.55 35.27
C MET A 9 -2.58 -26.63 35.48
N ILE A 10 -2.17 -27.17 36.63
CA ILE A 10 -0.81 -27.64 36.91
C ILE A 10 -0.88 -29.17 36.99
N ASN A 11 -0.16 -29.85 36.10
CA ASN A 11 0.02 -31.30 36.18
C ASN A 11 1.03 -31.64 37.29
N LEU A 12 0.56 -32.40 38.28
CA LEU A 12 1.37 -32.92 39.39
C LEU A 12 2.02 -34.25 39.00
N PHE A 13 3.34 -34.32 38.99
CA PHE A 13 4.05 -35.59 39.14
C PHE A 13 4.33 -35.85 40.62
N ALA A 14 3.70 -36.88 41.16
CA ALA A 14 3.94 -37.34 42.53
C ALA A 14 5.11 -38.33 42.56
N SER A 15 6.18 -37.98 43.27
CA SER A 15 7.19 -38.94 43.74
C SER A 15 7.08 -39.08 45.25
N ARG A 16 6.76 -40.29 45.71
CA ARG A 16 6.69 -40.63 47.14
C ARG A 16 8.11 -40.82 47.68
N ARG A 17 8.55 -39.96 48.61
CA ARG A 17 9.39 -40.38 49.74
C ARG A 17 9.44 -39.35 50.88
N SER A 18 8.98 -39.85 52.03
CA SER A 18 9.45 -39.62 53.41
C SER A 18 9.57 -38.20 53.99
N ARG A 19 8.93 -38.05 55.15
CA ARG A 19 8.84 -36.88 56.03
C ARG A 19 10.19 -36.45 56.63
N ARG A 20 10.29 -35.13 56.84
CA ARG A 20 11.15 -34.34 57.76
C ARG A 20 12.27 -33.56 57.09
N ASN A 21 11.94 -32.35 56.66
CA ASN A 21 12.55 -31.10 57.11
C ASN A 21 11.79 -29.95 56.46
N ARG A 22 11.29 -29.01 57.28
CA ARG A 22 10.73 -27.74 56.80
C ARG A 22 11.90 -26.93 56.23
N ALA A 23 12.15 -27.07 54.94
CA ALA A 23 12.79 -26.00 54.19
C ALA A 23 11.74 -24.90 54.05
N VAL A 24 12.04 -23.73 54.62
CA VAL A 24 11.37 -22.49 54.28
C VAL A 24 11.67 -22.26 52.80
N CYS A 25 10.70 -22.51 51.91
CA CYS A 25 10.77 -21.96 50.57
C CYS A 25 10.57 -20.46 50.70
N SER A 26 11.66 -19.69 50.70
CA SER A 26 11.56 -18.28 50.37
C SER A 26 10.97 -18.17 48.97
N LEU A 27 10.05 -17.23 48.80
CA LEU A 27 9.55 -16.77 47.52
C LEU A 27 10.63 -15.91 46.83
N GLU A 28 11.88 -16.36 46.87
CA GLU A 28 13.01 -15.70 46.21
C GLU A 28 13.25 -16.39 44.88
N ALA A 29 13.19 -15.58 43.82
CA ALA A 29 13.74 -15.87 42.51
C ALA A 29 13.11 -17.06 41.74
N LEU A 30 11.81 -16.97 41.42
CA LEU A 30 11.47 -17.17 40.01
C LEU A 30 11.82 -15.87 39.30
N GLU A 31 13.11 -15.65 39.08
CA GLU A 31 13.56 -14.70 38.09
C GLU A 31 12.82 -15.03 36.81
N SER A 32 12.19 -14.02 36.22
CA SER A 32 11.91 -14.00 34.78
C SER A 32 13.24 -14.28 34.10
N ARG A 33 13.53 -15.56 33.79
CA ARG A 33 14.57 -15.88 32.84
C ARG A 33 14.03 -15.42 31.50
N THR A 34 14.38 -14.20 31.14
CA THR A 34 14.50 -13.81 29.73
C THR A 34 15.40 -14.88 29.13
N LEU A 35 14.81 -15.87 28.47
CA LEU A 35 15.58 -16.81 27.67
C LEU A 35 16.26 -15.93 26.63
N LEU A 36 17.59 -15.80 26.74
CA LEU A 36 18.37 -15.12 25.71
C LEU A 36 18.00 -15.77 24.38
N SER A 37 17.52 -14.97 23.42
CA SER A 37 17.26 -15.44 22.06
C SER A 37 18.54 -16.07 21.53
N ALA A 38 18.49 -17.37 21.28
CA ALA A 38 19.61 -18.11 20.72
C ALA A 38 19.30 -18.36 19.24
N ILE A 39 19.74 -17.44 18.39
CA ILE A 39 19.56 -17.57 16.95
C ILE A 39 20.56 -18.60 16.43
N ASN A 40 20.07 -19.70 15.87
CA ASN A 40 20.93 -20.65 15.18
C ASN A 40 21.15 -20.20 13.74
N VAL A 41 22.39 -20.11 13.30
CA VAL A 41 22.74 -19.73 11.93
C VAL A 41 23.32 -20.93 11.22
N ILE A 42 22.66 -21.36 10.14
CA ILE A 42 23.20 -22.35 9.22
C ILE A 42 23.86 -21.60 8.07
N SER A 43 25.18 -21.80 7.93
CA SER A 43 25.98 -21.21 6.85
C SER A 43 26.43 -22.30 5.89
N THR A 44 26.11 -22.14 4.60
CA THR A 44 26.50 -23.09 3.55
C THR A 44 27.19 -22.37 2.39
N PRO A 45 28.17 -23.02 1.72
CA PRO A 45 28.78 -22.46 0.52
C PRO A 45 27.75 -22.23 -0.59
N GLY A 46 27.85 -21.09 -1.24
CA GLY A 46 27.10 -20.70 -2.42
C GLY A 46 27.97 -20.74 -3.69
N PRO A 47 27.38 -20.40 -4.86
CA PRO A 47 28.11 -20.30 -6.12
C PRO A 47 29.21 -19.24 -6.03
N SER A 48 30.35 -19.49 -6.69
CA SER A 48 31.44 -18.52 -6.83
C SER A 48 31.98 -17.95 -5.51
N GLY A 49 31.99 -18.75 -4.44
CA GLY A 49 32.54 -18.37 -3.14
C GLY A 49 31.63 -17.50 -2.28
N SER A 50 30.38 -17.30 -2.70
CA SER A 50 29.35 -16.66 -1.87
C SER A 50 28.88 -17.58 -0.73
N VAL A 51 28.10 -17.05 0.20
CA VAL A 51 27.54 -17.79 1.34
C VAL A 51 26.02 -17.69 1.34
N ASN A 52 25.35 -18.80 1.65
CA ASN A 52 23.93 -18.79 2.00
C ASN A 52 23.78 -18.84 3.52
N LEU A 53 22.92 -17.98 4.07
CA LEU A 53 22.61 -17.91 5.49
C LEU A 53 21.15 -18.29 5.74
N ASN A 54 20.92 -19.16 6.71
CA ASN A 54 19.60 -19.48 7.22
C ASN A 54 19.59 -19.26 8.74
N PHE A 55 18.87 -18.23 9.18
CA PHE A 55 18.65 -17.91 10.59
C PHE A 55 17.43 -18.67 11.06
N LEU A 56 17.59 -19.39 12.17
CA LEU A 56 16.54 -20.12 12.86
C LEU A 56 16.39 -19.50 14.25
N GLY A 57 15.38 -18.66 14.38
CA GLY A 57 14.97 -18.04 15.63
C GLY A 57 14.41 -19.06 16.63
N THR A 58 14.28 -18.63 17.88
CA THR A 58 13.72 -19.45 18.96
C THR A 58 12.53 -18.74 19.59
N THR A 59 12.09 -19.14 20.78
CA THR A 59 11.11 -18.36 21.53
C THR A 59 11.80 -17.17 22.19
N GLY A 60 11.34 -15.95 21.92
CA GLY A 60 11.88 -14.69 22.41
C GLY A 60 12.19 -13.72 21.26
N ASP A 61 12.56 -12.50 21.61
CA ASP A 61 12.85 -11.44 20.63
C ASP A 61 14.16 -11.73 19.87
N ASP A 62 14.06 -11.98 18.57
CA ASP A 62 15.21 -12.22 17.70
C ASP A 62 15.55 -10.93 16.91
N THR A 63 16.83 -10.55 16.90
CA THR A 63 17.31 -9.40 16.10
C THR A 63 18.49 -9.80 15.23
N VAL A 64 18.35 -9.57 13.92
CA VAL A 64 19.40 -9.83 12.92
C VAL A 64 19.67 -8.58 12.10
N SER A 65 20.93 -8.17 12.00
CA SER A 65 21.38 -7.07 11.14
C SER A 65 22.47 -7.55 10.20
N ILE A 66 22.30 -7.31 8.91
CA ILE A 66 23.25 -7.66 7.85
C ILE A 66 23.62 -6.38 7.13
N PHE A 67 24.90 -6.03 7.09
CA PHE A 67 25.34 -4.81 6.44
C PHE A 67 26.69 -4.97 5.76
N MET A 68 26.94 -4.15 4.74
CA MET A 68 28.27 -3.99 4.16
C MET A 68 29.10 -3.04 5.03
N SER A 69 30.23 -3.50 5.56
CA SER A 69 31.17 -2.66 6.30
C SER A 69 32.14 -1.92 5.38
N GLU A 70 32.87 -0.96 5.95
CA GLU A 70 33.83 -0.11 5.24
C GLU A 70 34.99 -0.89 4.60
N ASP A 71 35.33 -2.05 5.15
CA ASP A 71 36.31 -3.00 4.61
C ASP A 71 35.75 -3.87 3.49
N MET A 72 34.56 -3.54 2.97
CA MET A 72 33.86 -4.23 1.88
C MET A 72 33.52 -5.69 2.20
N LYS A 73 33.37 -6.01 3.48
CA LYS A 73 32.84 -7.29 3.95
C LYS A 73 31.38 -7.18 4.33
N VAL A 74 30.65 -8.27 4.15
CA VAL A 74 29.33 -8.41 4.73
C VAL A 74 29.47 -8.84 6.17
N ARG A 75 28.96 -8.03 7.09
CA ARG A 75 28.89 -8.33 8.52
C ARG A 75 27.47 -8.70 8.91
N VAL A 76 27.37 -9.68 9.78
CA VAL A 76 26.12 -10.11 10.39
C VAL A 76 26.27 -9.94 11.89
N THR A 77 25.41 -9.10 12.46
CA THR A 77 25.33 -8.87 13.90
C THR A 77 23.92 -9.18 14.40
N GLY A 78 23.80 -9.45 15.69
CA GLY A 78 22.55 -9.78 16.35
C GLY A 78 22.83 -10.05 17.83
N GLY A 79 21.93 -10.78 18.50
CA GLY A 79 22.19 -11.32 19.83
C GLY A 79 23.33 -12.35 19.84
N SER A 80 23.15 -13.48 20.54
CA SER A 80 24.10 -14.58 20.47
C SER A 80 23.77 -15.53 19.32
N PHE A 81 24.70 -15.71 18.38
CA PHE A 81 24.54 -16.65 17.27
C PHE A 81 25.22 -17.98 17.55
N LYS A 82 24.51 -19.09 17.38
CA LYS A 82 25.13 -20.42 17.29
C LYS A 82 25.26 -20.82 15.84
N VAL A 83 26.48 -20.77 15.31
CA VAL A 83 26.72 -21.07 13.88
C VAL A 83 27.03 -22.55 13.69
N ASN A 84 26.22 -23.25 12.91
CA ASN A 84 26.40 -24.69 12.64
C ASN A 84 26.59 -25.53 13.93
N GLY A 85 25.89 -25.17 15.01
CA GLY A 85 25.98 -25.83 16.32
C GLY A 85 27.27 -25.56 17.12
N GLN A 86 28.09 -24.59 16.68
CA GLN A 86 29.32 -24.20 17.36
C GLN A 86 29.07 -23.15 18.46
N ALA A 87 30.16 -22.79 19.16
CA ALA A 87 30.17 -21.77 20.20
C ALA A 87 29.55 -20.45 19.73
N GLU A 88 28.97 -19.71 20.68
CA GLU A 88 28.29 -18.45 20.40
C GLU A 88 29.26 -17.43 19.81
N GLN A 89 28.86 -16.83 18.69
CA GLN A 89 29.55 -15.73 18.03
C GLN A 89 28.66 -14.50 18.07
N SER A 90 29.26 -13.34 18.32
CA SER A 90 28.57 -12.05 18.30
C SER A 90 28.51 -11.42 16.91
N GLU A 91 29.39 -11.86 16.00
CA GLU A 91 29.51 -11.31 14.65
C GLU A 91 30.01 -12.37 13.67
N LEU A 92 29.44 -12.38 12.47
CA LEU A 92 29.92 -13.16 11.32
C LEU A 92 30.41 -12.22 10.22
N SER A 93 31.42 -12.64 9.48
CA SER A 93 32.00 -11.84 8.39
C SER A 93 32.20 -12.70 7.13
N PHE A 94 31.73 -12.19 6.00
CA PHE A 94 31.76 -12.86 4.70
C PHE A 94 32.17 -11.88 3.61
N ASP A 95 32.79 -12.37 2.54
CA ASP A 95 33.08 -11.51 1.38
C ASP A 95 31.81 -11.21 0.57
N ARG A 96 30.92 -12.20 0.43
CA ARG A 96 29.68 -12.10 -0.38
C ARG A 96 28.57 -12.99 0.17
N LEU A 97 27.34 -12.52 0.10
CA LEU A 97 26.14 -13.31 0.32
C LEU A 97 25.45 -13.66 -0.99
N ASN A 98 24.78 -14.81 -1.01
CA ASN A 98 23.96 -15.26 -2.12
C ASN A 98 22.48 -15.30 -1.74
N ASN A 99 22.14 -16.07 -0.71
CA ASN A 99 20.78 -16.17 -0.21
C ASN A 99 20.75 -15.95 1.30
N VAL A 100 19.72 -15.25 1.77
CA VAL A 100 19.43 -15.07 3.18
C VAL A 100 18.01 -15.54 3.44
N THR A 101 17.84 -16.41 4.43
CA THR A 101 16.54 -16.82 4.96
C THR A 101 16.49 -16.51 6.44
N MET A 102 15.50 -15.75 6.88
CA MET A 102 15.20 -15.50 8.28
C MET A 102 13.93 -16.25 8.64
N ASN A 103 14.05 -17.37 9.35
CA ASN A 103 12.93 -18.06 9.97
C ASN A 103 12.92 -17.68 11.45
N LEU A 104 12.38 -16.50 11.76
CA LEU A 104 12.34 -16.01 13.13
C LEU A 104 11.14 -16.62 13.86
N GLY A 105 11.34 -16.84 15.16
CA GLY A 105 10.49 -17.72 15.94
C GLY A 105 9.23 -17.02 16.41
N ALA A 106 8.96 -17.11 17.70
CA ALA A 106 7.86 -16.42 18.35
C ALA A 106 8.47 -15.33 19.24
N GLY A 107 8.12 -14.08 19.03
CA GLY A 107 8.73 -12.94 19.71
C GLY A 107 8.48 -11.63 18.99
N SER A 108 8.98 -10.53 19.55
CA SER A 108 9.14 -9.27 18.82
C SER A 108 10.43 -9.31 18.02
N ASP A 109 10.32 -9.71 16.77
CA ASP A 109 11.44 -9.99 15.90
C ASP A 109 11.78 -8.79 15.01
N SER A 110 13.07 -8.64 14.72
CA SER A 110 13.54 -7.62 13.78
C SER A 110 14.68 -8.10 12.88
N GLY A 111 14.62 -7.67 11.63
CA GLY A 111 15.59 -8.02 10.60
C GLY A 111 15.99 -6.79 9.80
N SER A 112 17.28 -6.59 9.56
CA SER A 112 17.73 -5.54 8.64
C SER A 112 18.80 -6.01 7.66
N ILE A 113 18.70 -5.54 6.42
CA ILE A 113 19.72 -5.70 5.36
C ILE A 113 20.08 -4.31 4.83
N GLN A 114 21.36 -3.95 4.84
CA GLN A 114 21.81 -2.61 4.48
C GLN A 114 23.02 -2.66 3.53
N ASN A 115 22.91 -2.06 2.35
CA ASN A 115 24.02 -1.96 1.37
C ASN A 115 24.55 -3.32 0.86
N VAL A 116 23.77 -4.41 0.98
CA VAL A 116 24.17 -5.75 0.56
C VAL A 116 23.36 -6.18 -0.66
N SER A 117 24.06 -6.58 -1.73
CA SER A 117 23.44 -7.22 -2.88
C SER A 117 23.39 -8.73 -2.70
N LEU A 118 22.27 -9.36 -3.08
CA LEU A 118 22.02 -10.80 -2.92
C LEU A 118 21.00 -11.30 -3.96
N ASN A 119 20.89 -12.61 -4.11
CA ASN A 119 19.87 -13.21 -4.97
C ASN A 119 18.53 -13.28 -4.25
N ASN A 120 18.41 -14.03 -3.15
CA ASN A 120 17.12 -14.20 -2.49
C ASN A 120 17.18 -13.77 -1.02
N PHE A 121 16.24 -12.93 -0.61
CA PHE A 121 15.97 -12.61 0.78
C PHE A 121 14.56 -13.10 1.14
N LEU A 122 14.50 -14.12 1.99
CA LEU A 122 13.27 -14.72 2.47
C LEU A 122 13.11 -14.43 3.96
N ILE A 123 11.97 -13.89 4.36
CA ILE A 123 11.58 -13.72 5.75
C ILE A 123 10.36 -14.60 5.99
N ASN A 124 10.42 -15.46 6.99
CA ASN A 124 9.30 -16.20 7.51
C ASN A 124 9.24 -15.94 9.01
N ASP A 125 8.24 -15.20 9.44
CA ASP A 125 8.09 -14.82 10.83
C ASP A 125 6.85 -15.49 11.44
N GLY A 126 7.07 -16.17 12.57
CA GLY A 126 6.09 -16.98 13.29
C GLY A 126 5.58 -16.31 14.55
N THR A 127 5.18 -15.04 14.45
CA THR A 127 4.84 -14.20 15.60
C THR A 127 3.68 -14.74 16.45
N THR A 128 3.56 -14.25 17.69
CA THR A 128 2.36 -14.44 18.50
C THR A 128 1.44 -13.22 18.44
N VAL A 129 0.17 -13.36 18.88
CA VAL A 129 -0.95 -12.43 18.60
C VAL A 129 -0.75 -10.97 19.08
N ASN A 130 0.30 -10.64 19.85
CA ASN A 130 0.46 -9.33 20.50
C ASN A 130 1.84 -8.65 20.31
N GLU A 131 2.63 -9.06 19.32
CA GLU A 131 4.01 -8.54 19.13
C GLU A 131 4.10 -7.58 17.93
N THR A 132 5.15 -6.75 17.89
CA THR A 132 5.43 -5.83 16.78
C THR A 132 6.76 -6.18 16.15
N ASN A 133 6.74 -6.51 14.86
CA ASN A 133 7.92 -6.96 14.12
C ASN A 133 8.35 -5.91 13.11
N ARG A 134 9.67 -5.70 12.99
CA ARG A 134 10.22 -4.64 12.14
C ARG A 134 11.29 -5.18 11.20
N TYR A 135 11.05 -4.99 9.92
CA TYR A 135 11.94 -5.44 8.86
C TYR A 135 12.34 -4.29 7.96
N PHE A 136 13.63 -4.22 7.69
CA PHE A 136 14.22 -3.08 7.00
C PHE A 136 15.21 -3.52 5.91
N VAL A 137 15.05 -3.00 4.71
CA VAL A 137 15.99 -3.22 3.60
C VAL A 137 16.42 -1.87 3.05
N GLY A 138 17.71 -1.56 3.15
CA GLY A 138 18.25 -0.24 2.88
C GLY A 138 19.36 -0.20 1.84
N SER A 139 19.36 0.85 1.01
CA SER A 139 20.50 1.28 0.21
C SER A 139 20.88 2.71 0.60
N PHE A 140 22.06 2.85 1.19
CA PHE A 140 22.53 4.07 1.85
C PHE A 140 23.83 4.61 1.27
N THR A 141 24.81 3.73 1.07
CA THR A 141 26.16 4.08 0.64
C THR A 141 26.50 3.53 -0.74
N SER A 142 25.83 2.46 -1.16
CA SER A 142 26.04 1.79 -2.44
C SER A 142 24.73 1.48 -3.16
N ASP A 143 24.83 1.26 -4.48
CA ASP A 143 23.75 0.66 -5.24
C ASP A 143 23.56 -0.79 -4.82
N VAL A 144 22.30 -1.21 -4.70
CA VAL A 144 21.92 -2.54 -4.22
C VAL A 144 21.10 -3.28 -5.28
N GLN A 145 21.47 -4.54 -5.52
CA GLN A 145 20.66 -5.46 -6.32
C GLN A 145 20.20 -6.62 -5.45
N ILE A 146 18.89 -6.77 -5.31
CA ILE A 146 18.28 -7.92 -4.64
C ILE A 146 17.34 -8.59 -5.62
N LYS A 147 17.63 -9.79 -6.11
CA LYS A 147 16.76 -10.41 -7.12
C LYS A 147 15.34 -10.60 -6.57
N ASN A 148 15.17 -11.34 -5.49
CA ASN A 148 13.85 -11.60 -4.91
C ASN A 148 13.81 -11.28 -3.42
N VAL A 149 12.80 -10.53 -3.01
CA VAL A 149 12.40 -10.39 -1.60
C VAL A 149 11.03 -11.04 -1.42
N ASP A 150 10.96 -12.02 -0.53
CA ASP A 150 9.72 -12.70 -0.16
C ASP A 150 9.58 -12.64 1.36
N ALA A 151 8.53 -12.00 1.86
CA ALA A 151 8.30 -11.78 3.28
C ALA A 151 6.94 -12.36 3.67
N ASN A 152 6.94 -13.37 4.53
CA ASN A 152 5.76 -14.07 5.01
C ASN A 152 5.63 -13.82 6.52
N PHE A 153 4.69 -12.95 6.87
CA PHE A 153 4.43 -12.60 8.26
C PHE A 153 3.15 -13.27 8.72
N LYS A 154 3.18 -13.82 9.95
CA LYS A 154 2.03 -14.42 10.59
C LYS A 154 1.77 -13.74 11.92
N PHE A 155 0.53 -13.37 12.20
CA PHE A 155 0.09 -12.76 13.46
C PHE A 155 0.74 -11.40 13.77
N GLY A 156 0.21 -10.71 14.79
CA GLY A 156 0.81 -9.49 15.35
C GLY A 156 0.79 -8.27 14.41
N ALA A 157 1.50 -7.23 14.83
CA ALA A 157 1.73 -6.02 14.05
C ALA A 157 3.04 -6.12 13.26
N VAL A 158 3.05 -5.66 12.02
CA VAL A 158 4.21 -5.77 11.12
C VAL A 158 4.56 -4.43 10.50
N GLU A 159 5.84 -4.07 10.53
CA GLU A 159 6.40 -2.98 9.75
C GLU A 159 7.47 -3.52 8.81
N PHE A 160 7.31 -3.31 7.50
CA PHE A 160 8.29 -3.67 6.49
C PHE A 160 8.64 -2.45 5.64
N THR A 161 9.91 -2.06 5.65
CA THR A 161 10.38 -0.84 5.00
C THR A 161 11.51 -1.16 4.02
N LEU A 162 11.35 -0.71 2.79
CA LEU A 162 12.41 -0.58 1.79
C LEU A 162 12.79 0.90 1.66
N GLN A 163 14.05 1.24 1.90
CA GLN A 163 14.51 2.62 1.89
C GLN A 163 15.75 2.81 1.03
N ILE A 164 15.76 3.88 0.24
CA ILE A 164 16.90 4.27 -0.60
C ILE A 164 17.25 5.73 -0.31
N ASN A 165 18.46 5.97 0.21
CA ASN A 165 18.95 7.31 0.45
C ASN A 165 19.36 8.02 -0.84
N SER A 166 19.57 9.32 -0.70
CA SER A 166 19.87 10.21 -1.80
C SER A 166 21.03 9.72 -2.69
N GLY A 167 20.81 9.78 -4.00
CA GLY A 167 21.81 9.43 -5.02
C GLY A 167 22.15 7.94 -5.12
N LYS A 168 21.37 7.05 -4.53
CA LYS A 168 21.54 5.59 -4.62
C LYS A 168 20.44 4.92 -5.42
N SER A 169 20.69 3.71 -5.88
CA SER A 169 19.71 2.90 -6.58
C SER A 169 19.53 1.53 -5.95
N MET A 170 18.29 1.04 -5.99
CA MET A 170 17.97 -0.34 -5.65
C MET A 170 17.16 -0.96 -6.78
N SER A 171 17.56 -2.16 -7.19
CA SER A 171 16.81 -2.95 -8.18
C SER A 171 16.39 -4.29 -7.61
N LEU A 172 15.13 -4.66 -7.87
CA LEU A 172 14.55 -5.95 -7.55
C LEU A 172 13.92 -6.59 -8.78
N GLU A 173 14.00 -7.91 -8.87
CA GLU A 173 13.16 -8.68 -9.81
C GLU A 173 11.77 -8.89 -9.23
N SER A 174 11.63 -9.21 -7.95
CA SER A 174 10.30 -9.27 -7.32
C SER A 174 10.33 -8.90 -5.84
N LEU A 175 9.22 -8.34 -5.37
CA LEU A 175 8.92 -8.10 -3.97
C LEU A 175 7.52 -8.66 -3.67
N ALA A 176 7.46 -9.67 -2.80
CA ALA A 176 6.21 -10.24 -2.32
C ALA A 176 6.15 -10.13 -0.79
N VAL A 177 5.07 -9.54 -0.27
CA VAL A 177 4.75 -9.51 1.15
C VAL A 177 3.42 -10.22 1.36
N ARG A 178 3.40 -11.26 2.19
CA ARG A 178 2.19 -12.01 2.56
C ARG A 178 1.93 -11.84 4.04
N LEU A 179 0.73 -11.39 4.35
CA LEU A 179 0.28 -11.04 5.69
C LEU A 179 -0.83 -12.02 6.07
N LYS A 180 -0.57 -12.89 7.03
CA LYS A 180 -1.53 -13.88 7.48
C LYS A 180 -1.90 -13.64 8.93
N ASP A 181 -3.18 -13.40 9.20
CA ASP A 181 -3.71 -13.23 10.55
C ASP A 181 -3.05 -12.07 11.33
N THR A 182 -2.47 -11.08 10.63
CA THR A 182 -1.85 -9.88 11.21
C THR A 182 -2.93 -8.95 11.76
N THR A 183 -2.65 -8.28 12.88
CA THR A 183 -3.57 -7.31 13.49
C THR A 183 -3.43 -5.92 12.86
N SER A 184 -2.22 -5.57 12.43
CA SER A 184 -1.95 -4.39 11.60
C SER A 184 -0.69 -4.58 10.79
N SER A 185 -0.61 -3.93 9.63
CA SER A 185 0.59 -3.96 8.81
C SER A 185 0.90 -2.60 8.22
N ARG A 186 2.19 -2.31 8.08
CA ARG A 186 2.69 -1.12 7.40
C ARG A 186 3.83 -1.48 6.48
N ILE A 187 3.57 -1.40 5.18
CA ILE A 187 4.52 -1.68 4.12
C ILE A 187 4.92 -0.35 3.48
N MET A 188 6.20 0.00 3.54
CA MET A 188 6.71 1.29 3.08
C MET A 188 7.81 1.10 2.04
N LEU A 189 7.62 1.70 0.87
CA LEU A 189 8.67 1.83 -0.15
C LEU A 189 9.07 3.30 -0.25
N GLN A 190 10.27 3.64 0.19
CA GLN A 190 10.75 5.02 0.28
C GLN A 190 12.02 5.23 -0.53
N SER A 191 11.99 6.27 -1.36
CA SER A 191 13.11 6.73 -2.18
C SER A 191 13.31 8.21 -1.88
N PHE A 192 14.54 8.63 -1.60
CA PHE A 192 14.91 10.03 -1.32
C PHE A 192 15.60 10.72 -2.51
N SER A 193 15.94 12.01 -2.40
CA SER A 193 16.42 12.84 -3.52
C SER A 193 17.43 12.18 -4.45
N GLY A 194 17.10 12.11 -5.75
CA GLY A 194 18.01 11.60 -6.78
C GLY A 194 18.25 10.09 -6.71
N SER A 195 17.44 9.36 -5.93
CA SER A 195 17.49 7.90 -5.85
C SER A 195 16.49 7.22 -6.78
N ALA A 196 16.69 5.92 -7.03
CA ALA A 196 15.80 5.13 -7.87
C ALA A 196 15.53 3.74 -7.27
N LEU A 197 14.26 3.44 -7.01
CA LEU A 197 13.77 2.08 -6.76
C LEU A 197 13.16 1.51 -8.04
N LEU A 198 13.66 0.36 -8.49
CA LEU A 198 13.10 -0.35 -9.65
C LEU A 198 12.70 -1.77 -9.27
N ILE A 199 11.43 -2.12 -9.47
CA ILE A 199 10.92 -3.49 -9.36
C ILE A 199 10.56 -3.98 -10.77
N ALA A 200 11.36 -4.89 -11.31
CA ALA A 200 11.31 -5.33 -12.70
C ALA A 200 10.20 -6.36 -12.98
N GLY A 201 9.89 -7.22 -12.02
CA GLY A 201 8.82 -8.21 -12.07
C GLY A 201 7.65 -7.78 -11.21
N GLN A 202 7.21 -8.68 -10.31
CA GLN A 202 6.00 -8.47 -9.51
C GLN A 202 6.31 -7.72 -8.21
N PHE A 203 5.52 -6.68 -7.94
CA PHE A 203 5.29 -6.18 -6.59
C PHE A 203 3.94 -6.69 -6.11
N SER A 204 3.91 -7.39 -4.97
CA SER A 204 2.66 -7.77 -4.35
C SER A 204 2.63 -7.69 -2.84
N VAL A 205 1.49 -7.21 -2.32
CA VAL A 205 1.09 -7.33 -0.93
C VAL A 205 -0.20 -8.14 -0.92
N ASP A 206 -0.24 -9.20 -0.12
CA ASP A 206 -1.39 -10.10 0.00
C ASP A 206 -1.72 -10.34 1.46
N ALA A 207 -2.73 -9.64 1.96
CA ALA A 207 -3.27 -9.82 3.28
C ALA A 207 -4.50 -10.74 3.25
N ALA A 208 -4.54 -11.68 4.19
CA ALA A 208 -5.70 -12.53 4.38
C ALA A 208 -6.88 -11.68 4.90
N ALA A 209 -8.07 -11.92 4.34
CA ALA A 209 -9.27 -11.20 4.73
C ALA A 209 -9.58 -11.36 6.23
N HIS A 210 -9.52 -10.26 6.98
CA HIS A 210 -9.83 -10.19 8.41
C HIS A 210 -10.52 -8.86 8.69
N SER A 211 -11.75 -8.91 9.20
CA SER A 211 -12.59 -7.71 9.41
C SER A 211 -12.09 -6.75 10.52
N GLN A 212 -10.88 -6.95 11.06
CA GLN A 212 -10.30 -6.15 12.14
C GLN A 212 -8.84 -5.73 11.88
N SER A 213 -8.27 -6.06 10.72
CA SER A 213 -6.92 -5.59 10.39
C SER A 213 -6.91 -4.10 10.03
N SER A 214 -5.74 -3.49 10.11
CA SER A 214 -5.48 -2.20 9.49
C SER A 214 -4.18 -2.31 8.72
N ASP A 215 -4.31 -2.46 7.41
CA ASP A 215 -3.19 -2.67 6.52
C ASP A 215 -2.88 -1.39 5.74
N SER A 216 -1.61 -1.00 5.76
CA SER A 216 -1.15 0.21 5.08
C SER A 216 -0.03 -0.10 4.11
N VAL A 217 -0.18 0.36 2.87
CA VAL A 217 0.87 0.32 1.84
C VAL A 217 1.14 1.75 1.38
N LEU A 218 2.36 2.22 1.63
CA LEU A 218 2.83 3.55 1.23
C LEU A 218 4.00 3.42 0.25
N ILE A 219 3.82 3.99 -0.93
CA ILE A 219 4.87 4.14 -1.94
C ILE A 219 5.21 5.61 -2.05
N GLN A 220 6.43 5.97 -1.71
CA GLN A 220 6.86 7.36 -1.59
C GLN A 220 8.19 7.59 -2.32
N ALA A 221 8.14 8.38 -3.38
CA ALA A 221 9.30 8.98 -4.02
C ALA A 221 9.41 10.44 -3.56
N SER A 222 10.23 10.72 -2.54
CA SER A 222 10.42 12.07 -2.03
C SER A 222 11.50 12.81 -2.82
N PRO A 223 11.14 13.87 -3.58
CA PRO A 223 12.13 14.82 -4.07
C PRO A 223 12.54 15.75 -2.91
N ASP A 224 13.84 16.02 -2.78
CA ASP A 224 14.30 17.19 -1.99
C ASP A 224 14.31 18.46 -2.87
N SER A 225 14.24 18.31 -4.20
CA SER A 225 14.13 19.41 -5.17
C SER A 225 13.53 18.96 -6.52
N VAL A 226 13.01 19.91 -7.32
CA VAL A 226 12.46 19.68 -8.67
C VAL A 226 13.51 19.13 -9.65
N ALA A 227 14.81 19.36 -9.39
CA ALA A 227 15.91 18.88 -10.23
C ALA A 227 16.27 17.42 -9.96
N ASP A 228 15.93 16.90 -8.78
CA ASP A 228 16.28 15.56 -8.33
C ASP A 228 15.11 14.62 -8.57
N GLN A 229 15.05 14.03 -9.77
CA GLN A 229 14.02 13.06 -10.12
C GLN A 229 14.24 11.74 -9.35
N THR A 230 13.85 11.72 -8.09
CA THR A 230 13.61 10.52 -7.28
C THR A 230 12.50 9.70 -7.92
N ARG A 231 12.65 8.37 -8.02
CA ARG A 231 11.67 7.55 -8.76
C ARG A 231 11.43 6.21 -8.09
N VAL A 232 10.16 5.84 -7.99
CA VAL A 232 9.77 4.43 -7.81
C VAL A 232 9.17 3.92 -9.11
N GLY A 233 9.74 2.85 -9.66
CA GLY A 233 9.35 2.26 -10.93
C GLY A 233 8.95 0.80 -10.79
N PHE A 234 7.79 0.44 -11.35
CA PHE A 234 7.29 -0.92 -11.46
C PHE A 234 7.19 -1.29 -12.94
N GLN A 235 7.91 -2.31 -13.40
CA GLN A 235 7.95 -2.65 -14.83
C GLN A 235 6.84 -3.61 -15.25
N ASN A 236 6.36 -4.45 -14.32
CA ASN A 236 5.38 -5.47 -14.62
C ASN A 236 4.13 -5.27 -13.73
N VAL A 237 3.75 -6.26 -12.91
CA VAL A 237 2.49 -6.24 -12.16
C VAL A 237 2.66 -5.59 -10.79
N VAL A 238 1.70 -4.72 -10.44
CA VAL A 238 1.44 -4.27 -9.07
C VAL A 238 0.14 -4.91 -8.62
N ARG A 239 0.18 -5.72 -7.56
CA ARG A 239 -1.02 -6.32 -6.95
C ARG A 239 -1.04 -6.06 -5.45
N VAL A 240 -2.05 -5.36 -4.97
CA VAL A 240 -2.24 -5.11 -3.55
C VAL A 240 -3.60 -5.67 -3.17
N ASN A 241 -3.61 -6.60 -2.22
CA ASN A 241 -4.80 -7.17 -1.61
C ASN A 241 -4.71 -6.92 -0.10
N LEU A 242 -5.65 -6.16 0.46
CA LEU A 242 -5.68 -5.74 1.87
C LEU A 242 -6.79 -6.49 2.62
N GLY A 243 -6.57 -6.81 3.90
CA GLY A 243 -7.38 -7.78 4.63
C GLY A 243 -8.79 -7.28 5.01
N GLY A 244 -9.01 -5.98 5.08
CA GLY A 244 -10.24 -5.36 5.58
C GLY A 244 -10.08 -4.78 6.99
N GLY A 245 -11.04 -3.94 7.38
CA GLY A 245 -11.06 -3.17 8.62
C GLY A 245 -10.85 -1.68 8.38
N LYS A 246 -9.59 -1.20 8.39
CA LYS A 246 -9.23 0.18 8.03
C LYS A 246 -7.96 0.21 7.20
N ASP A 247 -8.12 0.08 5.89
CA ASP A 247 -6.98 -0.10 5.02
C ASP A 247 -6.58 1.19 4.30
N THR A 248 -5.30 1.30 3.97
CA THR A 248 -4.78 2.48 3.26
C THR A 248 -3.79 2.08 2.20
N PHE A 249 -4.05 2.48 0.96
CA PHE A 249 -3.08 2.43 -0.13
C PHE A 249 -2.74 3.84 -0.59
N GLN A 250 -1.46 4.20 -0.58
CA GLN A 250 -1.04 5.53 -1.00
C GLN A 250 0.18 5.51 -1.91
N MET A 251 0.10 6.23 -3.03
CA MET A 251 1.25 6.57 -3.86
C MET A 251 1.52 8.07 -3.80
N ILE A 252 2.78 8.43 -3.56
CA ILE A 252 3.26 9.80 -3.44
C ILE A 252 4.55 9.94 -4.23
N GLY A 253 4.68 11.07 -4.93
CA GLY A 253 5.92 11.40 -5.62
C GLY A 253 5.92 11.05 -7.10
N THR A 254 7.12 10.96 -7.68
CA THR A 254 7.30 10.46 -9.05
C THR A 254 7.28 8.93 -9.08
N VAL A 255 6.13 8.37 -9.45
CA VAL A 255 5.90 6.91 -9.54
C VAL A 255 5.53 6.51 -10.96
N ALA A 256 6.17 5.48 -11.49
CA ALA A 256 5.86 4.94 -12.81
C ALA A 256 5.51 3.46 -12.74
N VAL A 257 4.32 3.10 -13.21
CA VAL A 257 3.90 1.70 -13.34
C VAL A 257 3.74 1.38 -14.83
N ASN A 258 4.47 0.39 -15.34
CA ASN A 258 4.45 0.04 -16.75
C ASN A 258 3.53 -1.13 -17.10
N GLY A 259 3.25 -2.03 -16.15
CA GLY A 259 2.28 -3.12 -16.32
C GLY A 259 0.97 -2.89 -15.56
N PRO A 260 0.14 -3.93 -15.43
CA PRO A 260 -1.16 -3.86 -14.77
C PRO A 260 -1.07 -3.53 -13.27
N THR A 261 -2.05 -2.78 -12.78
CA THR A 261 -2.23 -2.48 -11.35
C THR A 261 -3.58 -3.00 -10.88
N PHE A 262 -3.56 -3.82 -9.85
CA PHE A 262 -4.75 -4.34 -9.18
C PHE A 262 -4.66 -3.95 -7.70
N ILE A 263 -5.64 -3.20 -7.24
CA ILE A 263 -5.81 -2.85 -5.82
C ILE A 263 -7.17 -3.41 -5.42
N ASP A 264 -7.15 -4.29 -4.43
CA ASP A 264 -8.30 -4.94 -3.83
C ASP A 264 -8.21 -4.65 -2.33
N SER A 265 -9.17 -3.91 -1.79
CA SER A 265 -9.30 -3.73 -0.35
C SER A 265 -10.49 -4.55 0.14
N GLY A 266 -10.31 -5.20 1.28
CA GLY A 266 -11.31 -6.09 1.87
C GLY A 266 -12.53 -5.31 2.39
N ASP A 267 -13.30 -5.95 3.27
CA ASP A 267 -14.43 -5.28 3.93
C ASP A 267 -13.88 -4.34 5.03
N GLY A 268 -14.12 -3.03 4.94
CA GLY A 268 -13.62 -2.03 5.89
C GLY A 268 -13.88 -0.59 5.48
N ASP A 269 -13.45 0.35 6.32
CA ASP A 269 -13.34 1.76 5.93
C ASP A 269 -11.99 1.95 5.19
N ASP A 270 -12.01 1.96 3.86
CA ASP A 270 -10.77 1.95 3.07
C ASP A 270 -10.42 3.31 2.45
N GLN A 271 -9.13 3.62 2.40
CA GLN A 271 -8.61 4.81 1.75
C GLN A 271 -7.57 4.46 0.68
N ILE A 272 -7.90 4.72 -0.59
CA ILE A 272 -6.99 4.53 -1.72
C ILE A 272 -6.67 5.90 -2.31
N ALA A 273 -5.44 6.36 -2.16
CA ALA A 273 -4.99 7.67 -2.64
C ALA A 273 -3.85 7.54 -3.67
N LEU A 274 -4.16 7.85 -4.92
CA LEU A 274 -3.21 7.90 -6.03
C LEU A 274 -2.75 9.34 -6.26
N GLY A 275 -1.64 9.71 -5.63
CA GLY A 275 -1.12 11.08 -5.59
C GLY A 275 -1.80 11.88 -4.48
N ASN A 276 -1.03 12.56 -3.62
CA ASN A 276 -1.55 13.56 -2.68
C ASN A 276 -0.45 14.31 -1.90
N ILE A 277 0.51 14.98 -2.56
CA ILE A 277 1.31 16.05 -1.92
C ILE A 277 1.56 17.17 -2.96
N PRO A 278 1.48 18.46 -2.58
CA PRO A 278 1.93 19.55 -3.44
C PRO A 278 3.38 19.34 -3.91
N ASP A 279 3.64 19.56 -5.20
CA ASP A 279 4.99 19.73 -5.76
C ASP A 279 5.93 18.50 -5.80
N GLN A 280 5.39 17.27 -5.88
CA GLN A 280 6.22 16.06 -5.84
C GLN A 280 6.16 15.15 -7.09
N GLY A 281 5.86 15.68 -8.26
CA GLY A 281 6.12 14.99 -9.54
C GLY A 281 5.02 14.06 -10.04
N ASP A 282 5.24 13.52 -11.23
CA ASP A 282 4.21 12.83 -12.02
C ASP A 282 4.04 11.35 -11.60
N ILE A 283 2.79 10.93 -11.38
CA ILE A 283 2.41 9.52 -11.29
C ILE A 283 1.88 9.07 -12.65
N VAL A 284 2.46 8.01 -13.22
CA VAL A 284 2.09 7.51 -14.56
C VAL A 284 1.86 6.00 -14.56
N PHE A 285 0.62 5.61 -14.83
CA PHE A 285 0.22 4.23 -15.10
C PHE A 285 0.17 3.96 -16.60
N ARG A 286 0.90 2.94 -17.06
CA ARG A 286 0.93 2.51 -18.47
C ARG A 286 0.32 1.14 -18.69
N GLY A 287 -0.16 0.45 -17.66
CA GLY A 287 -1.05 -0.71 -17.80
C GLY A 287 -2.48 -0.39 -17.39
N VAL A 288 -3.34 -1.41 -17.45
CA VAL A 288 -4.71 -1.34 -16.93
C VAL A 288 -4.66 -1.15 -15.41
N VAL A 289 -5.53 -0.28 -14.89
CA VAL A 289 -5.69 -0.08 -13.44
C VAL A 289 -7.09 -0.56 -13.04
N SER A 290 -7.16 -1.46 -12.07
CA SER A 290 -8.39 -1.93 -11.45
C SER A 290 -8.32 -1.67 -9.95
N ILE A 291 -9.32 -0.94 -9.45
CA ILE A 291 -9.51 -0.68 -8.03
C ILE A 291 -10.85 -1.29 -7.66
N LEU A 292 -10.82 -2.22 -6.71
CA LEU A 292 -11.98 -2.82 -6.08
C LEU A 292 -11.89 -2.56 -4.58
N THR A 293 -12.97 -2.07 -4.00
CA THR A 293 -13.11 -1.94 -2.55
C THR A 293 -14.28 -2.80 -2.08
N GLY A 294 -14.18 -3.35 -0.87
CA GLY A 294 -15.14 -4.27 -0.30
C GLY A 294 -16.34 -3.56 0.32
N GLN A 295 -16.83 -4.12 1.43
CA GLN A 295 -17.93 -3.56 2.21
C GLN A 295 -17.47 -2.54 3.25
N GLY A 296 -17.93 -1.29 3.17
CA GLY A 296 -17.72 -0.27 4.21
C GLY A 296 -17.81 1.14 3.65
N ILE A 297 -17.13 2.11 4.29
CA ILE A 297 -17.03 3.49 3.78
C ILE A 297 -15.72 3.64 3.02
N ASP A 298 -15.80 3.61 1.70
CA ASP A 298 -14.61 3.66 0.86
C ASP A 298 -14.34 5.03 0.26
N PHE A 299 -13.08 5.47 0.33
CA PHE A 299 -12.60 6.69 -0.31
C PHE A 299 -11.50 6.38 -1.33
N VAL A 300 -11.83 6.55 -2.61
CA VAL A 300 -10.86 6.47 -3.70
C VAL A 300 -10.55 7.87 -4.22
N GLU A 301 -9.32 8.29 -4.05
CA GLU A 301 -8.80 9.57 -4.51
C GLU A 301 -7.76 9.38 -5.61
N SER A 302 -7.85 10.16 -6.68
CA SER A 302 -6.74 10.31 -7.61
C SER A 302 -6.48 11.78 -7.90
N GLY A 303 -5.25 12.25 -7.73
CA GLY A 303 -4.84 13.59 -8.15
C GLY A 303 -4.04 14.37 -7.14
N ASN A 304 -3.27 15.33 -7.63
CA ASN A 304 -2.48 16.23 -6.78
C ASN A 304 -3.28 17.46 -6.33
N SER A 305 -2.69 18.25 -5.43
CA SER A 305 -3.28 19.50 -4.95
C SER A 305 -3.61 20.45 -6.12
N PHE A 306 -4.62 21.30 -5.95
CA PHE A 306 -5.01 22.27 -6.99
C PHE A 306 -3.94 23.33 -7.30
N GLU A 307 -2.89 23.41 -6.49
CA GLU A 307 -1.75 24.31 -6.68
C GLU A 307 -0.62 23.71 -7.53
N SER A 308 -0.48 22.38 -7.57
CA SER A 308 0.61 21.70 -8.31
C SER A 308 0.38 21.64 -9.83
N SER A 309 1.42 21.72 -10.67
CA SER A 309 1.30 21.43 -12.10
C SER A 309 1.19 19.93 -12.42
N ASP A 310 1.51 19.08 -11.46
CA ASP A 310 1.66 17.64 -11.65
C ASP A 310 0.31 16.96 -11.81
N ARG A 311 0.26 15.94 -12.66
CA ARG A 311 -0.96 15.20 -12.96
C ARG A 311 -0.75 13.70 -12.79
N VAL A 312 -1.79 13.02 -12.33
CA VAL A 312 -1.84 11.56 -12.42
C VAL A 312 -2.26 11.20 -13.85
N ARG A 313 -1.46 10.40 -14.54
CA ARG A 313 -1.71 10.01 -15.94
C ARG A 313 -1.95 8.51 -16.06
N PHE A 314 -3.10 8.16 -16.61
CA PHE A 314 -3.50 6.80 -16.93
C PHE A 314 -3.49 6.61 -18.45
N LYS A 315 -2.50 5.88 -18.97
CA LYS A 315 -2.36 5.67 -20.43
C LYS A 315 -3.25 4.55 -20.97
N HIS A 316 -3.83 3.74 -20.09
CA HIS A 316 -4.73 2.65 -20.42
C HIS A 316 -6.05 2.76 -19.64
N ALA A 317 -6.91 1.76 -19.78
CA ALA A 317 -8.22 1.75 -19.14
C ALA A 317 -8.10 1.71 -17.61
N VAL A 318 -9.00 2.42 -16.95
CA VAL A 318 -9.14 2.46 -15.50
C VAL A 318 -10.55 2.00 -15.14
N ALA A 319 -10.64 1.07 -14.19
CA ALA A 319 -11.90 0.66 -13.58
C ALA A 319 -11.81 0.88 -12.06
N ILE A 320 -12.78 1.59 -11.51
CA ILE A 320 -12.96 1.80 -10.07
C ILE A 320 -14.34 1.23 -9.74
N SER A 321 -14.39 0.30 -8.80
CA SER A 321 -15.63 -0.31 -8.31
C SER A 321 -15.65 -0.25 -6.79
N THR A 322 -16.69 0.33 -6.22
CA THR A 322 -16.89 0.37 -4.77
C THR A 322 -18.15 -0.40 -4.38
N GLY A 323 -18.13 -1.05 -3.20
CA GLY A 323 -19.12 -2.05 -2.84
C GLY A 323 -20.44 -1.50 -2.32
N ASP A 324 -20.42 -0.45 -1.51
CA ASP A 324 -21.32 -0.33 -0.36
C ASP A 324 -21.91 1.08 -0.16
N GLN A 325 -22.22 1.46 1.09
CA GLN A 325 -22.96 2.68 1.44
C GLN A 325 -21.97 3.80 1.80
N GLU A 326 -22.21 5.01 1.28
CA GLU A 326 -21.41 6.22 1.55
C GLU A 326 -20.04 6.29 0.86
N ASP A 327 -19.80 5.39 -0.09
CA ASP A 327 -18.59 5.41 -0.92
C ASP A 327 -18.43 6.73 -1.69
N MET A 328 -17.18 7.18 -1.74
CA MET A 328 -16.79 8.37 -2.45
C MET A 328 -15.60 8.11 -3.38
N VAL A 329 -15.78 8.52 -4.64
CA VAL A 329 -14.72 8.54 -5.64
C VAL A 329 -14.42 9.99 -6.00
N ASP A 330 -13.23 10.47 -5.63
CA ASP A 330 -12.75 11.82 -5.90
C ASP A 330 -11.63 11.82 -6.95
N LEU A 331 -11.98 12.22 -8.17
CA LEU A 331 -11.05 12.33 -9.29
C LEU A 331 -10.69 13.78 -9.52
N ARG A 332 -9.44 14.14 -9.23
CA ARG A 332 -8.87 15.45 -9.46
C ARG A 332 -7.60 15.41 -10.29
N LYS A 333 -7.30 16.47 -11.06
CA LYS A 333 -6.02 16.65 -11.80
C LYS A 333 -5.48 15.40 -12.51
N SER A 334 -6.37 14.67 -13.15
CA SER A 334 -6.07 13.36 -13.72
C SER A 334 -6.29 13.35 -15.22
N VAL A 335 -5.45 12.60 -15.95
CA VAL A 335 -5.58 12.41 -17.41
C VAL A 335 -5.74 10.94 -17.72
N PHE A 336 -6.87 10.59 -18.30
CA PHE A 336 -7.23 9.25 -18.76
C PHE A 336 -7.14 9.24 -20.28
N GLU A 337 -6.12 8.57 -20.83
CA GLU A 337 -5.91 8.50 -22.29
C GLU A 337 -6.83 7.48 -22.99
N LYS A 338 -7.41 6.57 -22.21
CA LYS A 338 -8.39 5.57 -22.66
C LYS A 338 -9.67 5.71 -21.84
N SER A 339 -10.33 4.59 -21.55
CA SER A 339 -11.60 4.58 -20.85
C SER A 339 -11.42 4.71 -19.33
N LEU A 340 -12.35 5.44 -18.72
CA LEU A 340 -12.57 5.50 -17.29
C LEU A 340 -13.94 4.87 -16.99
N VAL A 341 -13.95 3.84 -16.17
CA VAL A 341 -15.17 3.21 -15.66
C VAL A 341 -15.20 3.42 -14.15
N VAL A 342 -16.28 4.01 -13.64
CA VAL A 342 -16.51 4.18 -12.21
C VAL A 342 -17.87 3.57 -11.90
N ASP A 343 -17.88 2.55 -11.06
CA ASP A 343 -19.08 1.89 -10.56
C ASP A 343 -19.15 2.09 -9.05
N VAL A 344 -20.11 2.90 -8.60
CA VAL A 344 -20.22 3.25 -7.18
C VAL A 344 -21.43 2.56 -6.57
N GLY A 345 -21.20 1.87 -5.45
CA GLY A 345 -22.21 1.13 -4.72
C GLY A 345 -22.83 0.04 -5.59
N ALA A 346 -21.98 -0.82 -6.18
CA ALA A 346 -22.41 -1.89 -7.09
C ALA A 346 -23.50 -2.79 -6.46
N ASN A 347 -23.54 -2.89 -5.13
CA ASN A 347 -24.50 -3.70 -4.38
C ASN A 347 -25.56 -2.86 -3.62
N ALA A 348 -25.55 -1.54 -3.72
CA ALA A 348 -26.26 -0.64 -2.82
C ALA A 348 -27.60 -0.11 -3.39
N LEU A 349 -28.68 -0.91 -3.39
CA LEU A 349 -29.96 -0.53 -4.03
C LEU A 349 -30.75 0.62 -3.35
N ASN A 350 -30.51 0.92 -2.06
CA ASN A 350 -31.38 1.80 -1.24
C ASN A 350 -30.65 2.97 -0.55
N THR A 351 -29.45 3.33 -0.97
CA THR A 351 -28.59 4.30 -0.25
C THR A 351 -28.84 5.74 -0.66
N THR A 352 -28.26 6.72 0.06
CA THR A 352 -28.49 8.15 -0.19
C THR A 352 -27.23 8.98 -0.49
N ASN A 353 -26.03 8.46 -0.23
CA ASN A 353 -24.80 9.25 -0.17
C ASN A 353 -23.63 8.70 -1.02
N LEU A 354 -23.90 8.06 -2.16
CA LEU A 354 -22.83 7.69 -3.09
C LEU A 354 -22.37 8.93 -3.86
N GLY A 355 -21.07 9.23 -3.82
CA GLY A 355 -20.52 10.48 -4.36
C GLY A 355 -19.40 10.26 -5.36
N VAL A 356 -19.56 10.71 -6.60
CA VAL A 356 -18.44 10.86 -7.53
C VAL A 356 -18.14 12.35 -7.68
N PHE A 357 -16.96 12.79 -7.29
CA PHE A 357 -16.50 14.18 -7.43
C PHE A 357 -15.43 14.25 -8.52
N ILE A 358 -15.62 15.15 -9.49
CA ILE A 358 -14.74 15.25 -10.66
C ILE A 358 -14.27 16.69 -10.86
N ARG A 359 -12.96 16.91 -10.84
CA ARG A 359 -12.34 18.25 -10.81
C ARG A 359 -11.04 18.33 -11.62
N ASP A 360 -11.00 19.13 -12.70
CA ASP A 360 -9.82 19.27 -13.58
C ASP A 360 -9.30 17.93 -14.12
N ILE A 361 -10.20 17.11 -14.69
CA ILE A 361 -9.83 15.84 -15.32
C ILE A 361 -9.91 15.90 -16.85
N GLN A 362 -9.11 15.10 -17.54
CA GLN A 362 -9.26 14.89 -18.97
C GLN A 362 -9.49 13.42 -19.25
N VAL A 363 -10.62 13.06 -19.86
CA VAL A 363 -10.89 11.71 -20.35
C VAL A 363 -10.93 11.74 -21.88
N LYS A 364 -9.96 11.10 -22.53
CA LYS A 364 -9.88 11.01 -24.00
C LYS A 364 -10.75 9.88 -24.56
N GLY A 365 -10.94 8.79 -23.81
CA GLY A 365 -11.79 7.67 -24.19
C GLY A 365 -13.22 7.79 -23.66
N LEU A 366 -13.86 6.63 -23.40
CA LEU A 366 -15.18 6.55 -22.78
C LEU A 366 -15.08 6.86 -21.28
N ALA A 367 -15.91 7.77 -20.78
CA ALA A 367 -16.20 7.90 -19.36
C ALA A 367 -17.54 7.22 -19.06
N PHE A 368 -17.53 6.16 -18.26
CA PHE A 368 -18.72 5.41 -17.91
C PHE A 368 -18.91 5.43 -16.40
N PHE A 369 -19.97 6.08 -15.94
CA PHE A 369 -20.33 6.17 -14.53
C PHE A 369 -21.59 5.35 -14.29
N ARG A 370 -21.51 4.38 -13.38
CA ARG A 370 -22.60 3.48 -13.04
C ARG A 370 -22.88 3.52 -11.54
N SER A 371 -24.16 3.35 -11.21
CA SER A 371 -24.56 2.94 -9.88
C SER A 371 -25.86 2.14 -9.96
N ALA A 372 -25.89 0.99 -9.27
CA ALA A 372 -27.11 0.21 -9.07
C ALA A 372 -28.09 0.90 -8.10
N GLY A 373 -27.59 1.84 -7.29
CA GLY A 373 -28.33 2.58 -6.28
C GLY A 373 -28.70 4.01 -6.65
N ARG A 374 -28.92 4.81 -5.61
CA ARG A 374 -29.03 6.26 -5.73
C ARG A 374 -27.64 6.89 -5.59
N ALA A 375 -27.16 7.52 -6.65
CA ALA A 375 -25.85 8.19 -6.63
C ALA A 375 -25.93 9.68 -6.98
N SER A 376 -24.99 10.45 -6.43
CA SER A 376 -24.71 11.82 -6.84
C SER A 376 -23.37 11.89 -7.55
N ILE A 377 -23.38 12.35 -8.79
CA ILE A 377 -22.16 12.65 -9.55
C ILE A 377 -22.04 14.16 -9.65
N ASN A 378 -21.01 14.73 -9.04
CA ASN A 378 -20.71 16.15 -9.06
C ASN A 378 -19.48 16.40 -9.91
N ILE A 379 -19.68 17.00 -11.08
CA ILE A 379 -18.62 17.45 -11.97
C ILE A 379 -18.45 18.94 -11.74
N GLU A 380 -17.37 19.31 -11.06
CA GLU A 380 -17.15 20.66 -10.59
C GLU A 380 -16.02 21.33 -11.36
N ALA A 381 -16.28 22.58 -11.72
CA ALA A 381 -15.23 23.51 -12.08
C ALA A 381 -14.44 23.89 -10.83
N VAL A 382 -13.11 23.74 -10.91
CA VAL A 382 -12.21 24.19 -9.83
C VAL A 382 -11.99 25.69 -9.96
N PRO A 383 -12.26 26.49 -8.91
CA PRO A 383 -11.88 27.90 -8.87
C PRO A 383 -10.41 28.05 -9.23
N ASP A 384 -10.08 29.02 -10.08
CA ASP A 384 -8.70 29.34 -10.49
C ASP A 384 -7.92 28.27 -11.29
N SER A 385 -8.50 27.08 -11.56
CA SER A 385 -7.84 26.14 -12.48
C SER A 385 -7.78 26.72 -13.90
N THR A 386 -6.60 26.71 -14.50
CA THR A 386 -6.40 27.10 -15.90
C THR A 386 -6.94 26.05 -16.88
N SER A 387 -7.16 24.81 -16.40
CA SER A 387 -7.49 23.65 -17.23
C SER A 387 -8.95 23.21 -16.99
N PRO A 388 -9.78 23.17 -18.05
CA PRO A 388 -11.14 22.65 -17.91
C PRO A 388 -11.14 21.13 -17.75
N SER A 389 -12.12 20.60 -17.02
CA SER A 389 -12.50 19.19 -17.13
C SER A 389 -13.00 18.90 -18.54
N ARG A 390 -12.44 17.91 -19.23
CA ARG A 390 -12.78 17.57 -20.62
C ARG A 390 -13.11 16.09 -20.78
N PHE A 391 -14.18 15.82 -21.50
CA PHE A 391 -14.59 14.48 -21.92
C PHE A 391 -14.66 14.42 -23.45
N GLY A 392 -13.65 13.77 -24.04
CA GLY A 392 -13.34 13.85 -25.48
C GLY A 392 -14.15 12.95 -26.39
N ASN A 393 -14.63 11.81 -25.91
CA ASN A 393 -15.35 10.82 -26.75
C ASN A 393 -16.80 10.63 -26.29
N ALA A 394 -17.06 9.70 -25.37
CA ALA A 394 -18.40 9.43 -24.90
C ALA A 394 -18.47 9.54 -23.37
N VAL A 395 -19.59 10.03 -22.86
CA VAL A 395 -19.89 10.03 -21.43
C VAL A 395 -21.23 9.35 -21.21
N VAL A 396 -21.23 8.31 -20.39
CA VAL A 396 -22.44 7.58 -20.03
C VAL A 396 -22.65 7.67 -18.54
N PHE A 397 -23.85 8.09 -18.15
CA PHE A 397 -24.33 8.03 -16.78
C PHE A 397 -25.44 6.99 -16.72
N ALA A 398 -25.14 5.83 -16.13
CA ALA A 398 -26.06 4.72 -15.95
C ALA A 398 -26.42 4.59 -14.46
N LEU A 399 -27.37 5.39 -14.01
CA LEU A 399 -27.76 5.47 -12.59
C LEU A 399 -29.17 4.92 -12.41
N HIS A 400 -29.38 4.01 -11.47
CA HIS A 400 -30.74 3.55 -11.16
C HIS A 400 -31.63 4.72 -10.74
N SER A 401 -31.19 5.51 -9.75
CA SER A 401 -31.77 6.79 -9.37
C SER A 401 -30.67 7.78 -8.97
N GLY A 402 -30.96 9.07 -8.83
CA GLY A 402 -29.99 10.04 -8.28
C GLY A 402 -29.84 11.34 -9.06
N ARG A 403 -28.67 11.97 -8.95
CA ARG A 403 -28.43 13.30 -9.50
C ARG A 403 -27.06 13.41 -10.15
N VAL A 404 -27.03 13.98 -11.35
CA VAL A 404 -25.79 14.47 -11.96
C VAL A 404 -25.79 15.99 -11.86
N THR A 405 -24.83 16.56 -11.13
CA THR A 405 -24.63 18.00 -11.03
C THR A 405 -23.41 18.41 -11.84
N ILE A 406 -23.59 19.35 -12.76
CA ILE A 406 -22.50 19.95 -13.55
C ILE A 406 -22.36 21.40 -13.10
N GLY A 407 -21.34 21.67 -12.30
CA GLY A 407 -21.07 22.97 -11.70
C GLY A 407 -20.16 23.85 -12.57
N ASN A 408 -20.70 24.95 -13.11
CA ASN A 408 -19.97 26.05 -13.73
C ASN A 408 -20.34 27.40 -13.06
N GLU A 409 -20.82 27.39 -11.81
CA GLU A 409 -21.39 28.56 -11.10
C GLU A 409 -20.41 29.69 -10.83
N LEU A 410 -19.11 29.43 -10.90
CA LEU A 410 -18.07 30.40 -10.56
C LEU A 410 -17.32 30.95 -11.79
N HIS A 411 -17.67 30.52 -13.01
CA HIS A 411 -16.90 30.85 -14.20
C HIS A 411 -17.75 31.39 -15.36
N THR A 412 -17.23 32.43 -16.02
CA THR A 412 -17.81 33.03 -17.22
C THR A 412 -17.59 32.17 -18.47
N THR A 413 -16.54 31.36 -18.48
CA THR A 413 -16.24 30.36 -19.53
C THR A 413 -16.50 28.96 -18.98
N PRO A 414 -17.12 28.04 -19.75
CA PRO A 414 -17.31 26.67 -19.30
C PRO A 414 -15.98 26.01 -18.93
N LYS A 415 -15.91 25.49 -17.71
CA LYS A 415 -14.78 24.72 -17.19
C LYS A 415 -15.05 23.22 -17.22
N VAL A 416 -16.25 22.81 -17.62
CA VAL A 416 -16.60 21.44 -17.96
C VAL A 416 -16.99 21.40 -19.43
N ILE A 417 -16.31 20.56 -20.20
CA ILE A 417 -16.47 20.45 -21.65
C ILE A 417 -16.72 18.99 -22.03
N PHE A 418 -17.74 18.82 -22.87
CA PHE A 418 -18.22 17.56 -23.41
C PHE A 418 -18.11 17.66 -24.93
N GLU A 419 -17.22 16.86 -25.55
CA GLU A 419 -16.85 17.01 -26.97
C GLU A 419 -17.48 15.95 -27.90
N GLY A 420 -18.08 14.88 -27.37
CA GLY A 420 -18.70 13.83 -28.19
C GLY A 420 -20.11 13.42 -27.75
N THR A 421 -20.39 12.13 -27.57
CA THR A 421 -21.76 11.64 -27.28
C THR A 421 -22.02 11.55 -25.79
N HIS A 422 -23.21 11.95 -25.36
CA HIS A 422 -23.63 11.86 -23.98
C HIS A 422 -24.86 10.97 -23.89
N THR A 423 -24.88 10.06 -22.92
CA THR A 423 -26.00 9.15 -22.73
C THR A 423 -26.36 9.11 -21.27
N TYR A 424 -27.64 9.33 -21.00
CA TYR A 424 -28.21 9.22 -19.68
C TYR A 424 -29.17 8.04 -19.62
N ILE A 425 -28.91 7.09 -18.74
CA ILE A 425 -29.71 5.87 -18.55
C ILE A 425 -30.10 5.81 -17.07
N GLY A 426 -31.39 5.94 -16.76
CA GLY A 426 -31.85 5.87 -15.37
C GLY A 426 -33.33 6.13 -15.16
N THR A 427 -33.85 5.69 -14.02
CA THR A 427 -35.25 5.86 -13.61
C THR A 427 -35.34 6.85 -12.44
N GLY A 428 -35.94 8.02 -12.66
CA GLY A 428 -36.15 9.00 -11.58
C GLY A 428 -34.91 9.81 -11.19
N SER A 429 -33.96 9.96 -12.10
CA SER A 429 -32.78 10.79 -11.88
C SER A 429 -32.89 12.17 -12.50
N THR A 430 -32.08 13.11 -12.01
CA THR A 430 -32.05 14.50 -12.48
C THR A 430 -30.67 14.92 -12.95
N ILE A 431 -30.60 15.66 -14.05
CA ILE A 431 -29.38 16.37 -14.46
C ILE A 431 -29.58 17.85 -14.11
N SER A 432 -28.68 18.38 -13.29
CA SER A 432 -28.69 19.78 -12.85
C SER A 432 -27.44 20.47 -13.38
N VAL A 433 -27.61 21.43 -14.29
CA VAL A 433 -26.51 22.25 -14.80
C VAL A 433 -26.59 23.62 -14.17
N LYS A 434 -25.50 24.05 -13.56
CA LYS A 434 -25.45 25.32 -12.82
C LYS A 434 -24.44 26.28 -13.47
N PHE A 435 -24.81 27.53 -13.68
CA PHE A 435 -23.99 28.54 -14.39
C PHE A 435 -23.89 29.87 -13.65
N ALA A 436 -22.73 30.52 -13.76
CA ALA A 436 -22.54 31.91 -13.30
C ALA A 436 -23.19 32.92 -14.27
N GLY A 437 -24.24 33.65 -13.89
CA GLY A 437 -24.84 34.70 -14.72
C GLY A 437 -25.68 34.20 -15.92
N PRO A 438 -26.25 35.10 -16.74
CA PRO A 438 -27.32 34.77 -17.69
C PRO A 438 -26.89 33.71 -18.72
N ILE A 439 -27.73 32.69 -18.89
CA ILE A 439 -27.51 31.55 -19.80
C ILE A 439 -27.59 32.01 -21.26
N LEU A 440 -28.62 32.80 -21.59
CA LEU A 440 -28.95 33.17 -22.95
C LEU A 440 -27.91 34.09 -23.61
N ALA A 441 -27.06 34.76 -22.84
CA ALA A 441 -26.05 35.69 -23.37
C ALA A 441 -24.74 34.99 -23.79
N ASN A 442 -24.49 33.73 -23.38
CA ASN A 442 -23.21 33.06 -23.61
C ASN A 442 -23.34 31.85 -24.57
N PRO A 443 -22.79 31.92 -25.80
CA PRO A 443 -22.85 30.83 -26.77
C PRO A 443 -22.30 29.49 -26.28
N ALA A 444 -21.27 29.51 -25.42
CA ALA A 444 -20.64 28.31 -24.89
C ALA A 444 -21.55 27.61 -23.86
N LYS A 445 -22.25 28.37 -23.02
CA LYS A 445 -23.27 27.81 -22.11
C LYS A 445 -24.43 27.17 -22.87
N ARG A 446 -24.90 27.82 -23.95
CA ARG A 446 -25.96 27.27 -24.81
C ARG A 446 -25.53 25.96 -25.48
N ARG A 447 -24.27 25.88 -25.94
CA ARG A 447 -23.71 24.65 -26.52
C ARG A 447 -23.69 23.50 -25.50
N LEU A 448 -23.28 23.78 -24.26
CA LEU A 448 -23.29 22.78 -23.18
C LEU A 448 -24.70 22.27 -22.88
N ILE A 449 -25.70 23.16 -22.76
CA ILE A 449 -27.09 22.74 -22.52
C ILE A 449 -27.61 21.88 -23.67
N ARG A 450 -27.34 22.29 -24.92
CA ARG A 450 -27.75 21.51 -26.10
C ARG A 450 -27.15 20.10 -26.07
N ALA A 451 -25.85 19.98 -25.78
CA ALA A 451 -25.17 18.68 -25.69
C ALA A 451 -25.69 17.77 -24.56
N ILE A 452 -26.43 18.30 -23.59
CA ILE A 452 -27.05 17.53 -22.49
C ILE A 452 -28.49 17.12 -22.85
N LEU A 453 -29.17 17.89 -23.69
CA LEU A 453 -30.57 17.67 -24.10
C LEU A 453 -30.70 16.78 -25.34
N GLU A 454 -29.69 16.78 -26.22
CA GLU A 454 -29.51 15.85 -27.33
C GLU A 454 -28.96 14.51 -26.83
#